data_AF-A0A067NJ40-F1
#
_entry.id   AF-A0A067NJ40-F1
#
_cell.length_a   1.000
_cell.length_b   1.000
_cell.length_c   1.000
_cell.angle_alpha   90.00
_cell.angle_beta   90.00
_cell.angle_gamma   90.00
#
_symmetry.space_group_name_H-M   'P 1'
#
loop_
_entity.id
_entity.type
_entity.pdbx_description
1 polymer ?
#
loop_
_entity_poly.entity_id
_entity_poly.type
_entity_poly.pdbx_seq_one_letter_code
_entity_poly.pdbx_strand_id
1 'polypeptide(L)'
;MTLQADVHDLFDRLQLWLEATEIPHRYRIQSSRRIGAIVRRREFVRFTTSDPHRFPLPSPELLALHAACAKVANLSGAAEFLDKVDRDLEELDVLKANEDSSEVLDVAIWRLAHAM
;
A
#
# COMPACT_ATOMS: atom_id res chain seq x y z
N MET A 1 0.26 5.87 -7.32
CA MET A 1 -0.04 7.28 -6.96
C MET A 1 1.26 7.89 -6.46
N THR A 2 1.63 9.11 -6.85
CA THR A 2 2.87 9.70 -6.34
C THR A 2 2.71 10.11 -4.88
N LEU A 3 3.54 9.54 -4.00
CA LEU A 3 3.58 9.80 -2.57
C LEU A 3 5.03 10.00 -2.13
N GLN A 4 5.22 10.53 -0.92
CA GLN A 4 6.53 10.44 -0.26
C GLN A 4 6.89 8.94 -0.10
N ALA A 5 8.17 8.59 -0.27
CA ALA A 5 8.60 7.19 -0.36
C ALA A 5 8.11 6.32 0.81
N ASP A 6 8.27 6.80 2.05
CA ASP A 6 7.78 6.13 3.26
C ASP A 6 6.25 5.91 3.28
N VAL A 7 5.47 6.87 2.76
CA VAL A 7 4.01 6.74 2.66
C VAL A 7 3.63 5.80 1.52
N HIS A 8 4.40 5.81 0.43
CA HIS A 8 4.20 4.91 -0.71
C HIS A 8 4.35 3.44 -0.27
N ASP A 9 5.42 3.12 0.44
CA ASP A 9 5.67 1.76 0.93
C ASP A 9 4.55 1.25 1.83
N LEU A 10 4.06 2.09 2.75
CA LEU A 10 2.93 1.74 3.63
C LEU A 10 1.63 1.54 2.85
N PHE A 11 1.44 2.29 1.76
CA PHE A 11 0.27 2.18 0.91
C PHE A 11 0.30 0.87 0.10
N ASP A 12 1.46 0.51 -0.46
CA ASP A 12 1.65 -0.71 -1.25
C ASP A 12 1.54 -1.97 -0.39
N ARG A 13 2.07 -1.94 0.83
CA ARG A 13 1.95 -3.03 1.82
C ARG A 13 0.59 -3.13 2.49
N LEU A 14 -0.39 -2.34 2.05
CA LEU A 14 -1.74 -2.34 2.62
C LEU A 14 -1.77 -1.98 4.13
N GLN A 15 -0.74 -1.28 4.61
CA GLN A 15 -0.63 -0.85 6.00
C GLN A 15 -1.20 0.55 6.24
N LEU A 16 -1.43 1.32 5.18
CA LEU A 16 -2.07 2.64 5.21
C LEU A 16 -3.14 2.70 4.12
N TRP A 17 -4.33 3.21 4.44
CA TRP A 17 -5.40 3.40 3.47
C TRP A 17 -6.19 4.69 3.73
N LEU A 18 -6.98 5.09 2.73
CA LEU A 18 -7.72 6.34 2.73
C LEU A 18 -9.22 6.04 2.72
N GLU A 19 -9.93 6.45 3.77
CA GLU A 19 -11.38 6.30 3.85
C GLU A 19 -12.09 7.56 3.42
N ALA A 20 -13.09 7.43 2.55
CA ALA A 20 -13.90 8.56 2.11
C ALA A 20 -14.58 9.27 3.29
N THR A 21 -14.70 10.59 3.18
CA THR A 21 -15.50 11.41 4.10
C THR A 21 -16.67 12.03 3.34
N GLU A 22 -17.55 12.72 4.05
CA GLU A 22 -18.65 13.48 3.43
C GLU A 22 -18.16 14.62 2.53
N ILE A 23 -16.90 15.05 2.69
CA ILE A 23 -16.29 16.10 1.87
C ILE A 23 -15.60 15.46 0.66
N PRO A 24 -15.95 15.85 -0.58
CA PRO A 24 -15.34 15.32 -1.80
C PRO A 24 -13.81 15.47 -1.80
N HIS A 25 -13.12 14.41 -2.24
CA HIS A 25 -11.67 14.29 -2.29
C HIS A 25 -10.94 14.54 -0.95
N ARG A 26 -11.66 14.50 0.16
CA ARG A 26 -11.09 14.48 1.51
C ARG A 26 -11.27 13.08 2.10
N TYR A 27 -10.17 12.55 2.61
CA TYR A 27 -10.09 11.21 3.13
C TYR A 27 -9.53 11.23 4.55
N ARG A 28 -10.08 10.36 5.39
CA ARG A 28 -9.52 10.04 6.69
C ARG A 28 -8.37 9.06 6.49
N ILE A 29 -7.21 9.40 7.02
CA ILE A 29 -6.03 8.53 6.95
C ILE A 29 -6.25 7.43 7.99
N GLN A 30 -6.13 6.19 7.56
CA GLN A 30 -6.20 5.01 8.41
C GLN A 30 -4.94 4.19 8.23
N SER A 31 -4.60 3.41 9.24
CA SER A 31 -3.44 2.54 9.19
C SER A 31 -3.68 1.27 9.99
N SER A 32 -2.84 0.27 9.74
CA SER A 32 -2.76 -0.92 10.57
C SER A 32 -2.41 -0.54 12.01
N ARG A 33 -2.81 -1.40 12.95
CA ARG A 33 -2.53 -1.21 14.37
C ARG A 33 -1.03 -1.15 14.67
N ARG A 34 -0.21 -1.82 13.85
CA ARG A 34 1.27 -1.88 14.00
C ARG A 34 1.94 -0.54 13.74
N ILE A 35 1.51 0.17 12.71
CA ILE A 35 2.10 1.46 12.27
C ILE A 35 1.34 2.66 12.83
N GLY A 36 0.24 2.43 13.57
CA GLY A 36 -0.64 3.48 14.08
C GLY A 36 0.04 4.56 14.94
N ALA A 37 1.20 4.30 15.56
CA ALA A 37 1.97 5.33 16.26
C ALA A 37 2.71 6.30 15.32
N ILE A 38 3.11 5.83 14.13
CA ILE A 38 3.93 6.56 13.15
C ILE A 38 3.05 7.49 12.29
N VAL A 39 1.85 7.05 11.92
CA VAL A 39 0.92 7.80 11.04
C VAL A 39 0.20 8.95 11.76
N ARG A 40 0.27 9.03 13.08
CA ARG A 40 -0.52 9.96 13.93
C ARG A 40 -0.30 11.46 13.74
N ARG A 41 0.54 11.90 12.80
CA ARG A 41 0.77 13.33 12.55
C ARG A 41 -0.39 14.01 11.82
N ARG A 42 -1.19 13.31 11.00
CA ARG A 42 -2.33 13.90 10.26
C ARG A 42 -3.51 12.94 10.22
N GLU A 43 -4.69 13.44 10.58
CA GLU A 43 -5.93 12.65 10.59
C GLU A 43 -6.60 12.60 9.21
N PHE A 44 -6.42 13.65 8.40
CA PHE A 44 -7.07 13.78 7.11
C PHE A 44 -6.10 14.26 6.03
N VAL A 45 -6.37 13.85 4.79
CA VAL A 45 -5.78 14.39 3.57
C VAL A 45 -6.89 14.90 2.66
N ARG A 46 -6.67 16.02 1.98
CA ARG A 46 -7.54 16.49 0.91
C ARG A 46 -6.71 16.66 -0.34
N PHE A 47 -7.08 15.95 -1.41
CA PHE A 47 -6.44 16.13 -2.70
C PHE A 47 -7.03 17.34 -3.40
N THR A 48 -6.16 18.17 -3.96
CA THR A 48 -6.51 19.37 -4.73
C THR A 48 -5.66 19.41 -5.99
N THR A 49 -6.18 20.04 -7.03
CA THR A 49 -5.48 20.26 -8.29
C THR A 49 -5.86 21.62 -8.83
N SER A 50 -4.92 22.32 -9.43
CA SER A 50 -5.17 23.57 -10.16
C SER A 50 -5.60 23.31 -11.60
N ASP A 51 -5.38 22.11 -12.13
CA ASP A 51 -5.72 21.70 -13.50
C ASP A 51 -6.24 20.26 -13.50
N PRO A 52 -7.57 20.06 -13.42
CA PRO A 52 -8.17 18.73 -13.42
C PRO A 52 -7.96 17.91 -14.69
N HIS A 53 -7.67 18.56 -15.83
CA HIS A 53 -7.48 17.86 -17.10
C HIS A 53 -6.06 17.31 -17.23
N ARG A 54 -5.06 18.11 -16.81
CA ARG A 54 -3.66 17.71 -16.87
C ARG A 54 -3.23 16.88 -15.66
N PHE A 55 -3.80 17.17 -14.49
CA PHE A 55 -3.49 16.52 -13.22
C PHE A 55 -4.79 16.09 -12.52
N PRO A 56 -5.45 15.03 -13.04
CA PRO A 56 -6.65 14.51 -12.42
C PRO A 56 -6.34 14.02 -11.00
N LEU A 57 -7.29 14.22 -10.10
CA LEU A 57 -7.19 13.70 -8.74
C LEU A 57 -7.26 12.18 -8.74
N PRO A 58 -6.74 11.51 -7.70
CA PRO A 58 -6.91 10.06 -7.54
C PRO A 58 -8.39 9.67 -7.60
N SER A 59 -8.71 8.58 -8.31
CA SER A 59 -10.08 8.05 -8.41
C SER A 59 -10.58 7.65 -7.01
N PRO A 60 -11.72 8.19 -6.56
CA PRO A 60 -12.34 7.78 -5.30
C PRO A 60 -12.67 6.28 -5.26
N GLU A 61 -13.06 5.70 -6.39
CA GLU A 61 -13.41 4.28 -6.52
C GLU A 61 -12.20 3.37 -6.30
N LEU A 62 -11.06 3.71 -6.91
CA LEU A 62 -9.82 2.96 -6.72
C LEU A 62 -9.28 3.09 -5.29
N LEU A 63 -9.42 4.27 -4.68
CA LEU A 63 -9.08 4.46 -3.27
C LEU A 63 -9.98 3.63 -2.35
N ALA A 64 -11.28 3.54 -2.64
CA ALA A 64 -12.20 2.72 -1.88
C ALA A 64 -11.90 1.22 -2.03
N LEU A 65 -11.56 0.77 -3.25
CA LEU A 65 -11.13 -0.60 -3.51
C LEU A 65 -9.86 -0.94 -2.72
N HIS A 66 -8.85 -0.08 -2.78
CA HIS A 66 -7.62 -0.25 -2.00
C HIS A 66 -7.90 -0.32 -0.49
N ALA A 67 -8.74 0.57 0.04
CA ALA A 67 -9.14 0.54 1.43
C ALA A 67 -9.85 -0.77 1.83
N ALA A 68 -10.68 -1.33 0.96
CA ALA A 68 -11.31 -2.63 1.19
C ALA A 68 -10.26 -3.76 1.23
N CYS A 69 -9.35 -3.80 0.26
CA CYS A 69 -8.24 -4.75 0.23
C CYS A 69 -7.38 -4.65 1.50
N ALA A 70 -7.04 -3.42 1.92
CA ALA A 70 -6.24 -3.21 3.12
C ALA A 70 -6.93 -3.70 4.39
N LYS A 71 -8.23 -3.42 4.56
CA LYS A 71 -9.00 -3.93 5.69
C LYS A 71 -9.04 -5.45 5.72
N VAL A 72 -9.32 -6.09 4.58
CA VAL A 72 -9.36 -7.56 4.48
C VAL A 72 -7.98 -8.15 4.79
N ALA A 73 -6.91 -7.59 4.23
CA ALA A 73 -5.55 -8.07 4.46
C ALA A 73 -5.15 -7.98 5.95
N ASN A 74 -5.47 -6.86 6.61
CA ASN A 74 -5.17 -6.67 8.03
C ASN A 74 -6.04 -7.54 8.96
N LEU A 75 -7.30 -7.83 8.58
CA LEU A 75 -8.18 -8.68 9.38
C LEU A 75 -7.88 -10.18 9.22
N SER A 76 -7.38 -10.58 8.04
CA SER A 76 -7.02 -11.97 7.74
C SER A 76 -5.60 -12.35 8.15
N GLY A 77 -4.75 -11.37 8.49
CA GLY A 77 -3.32 -11.58 8.70
C GLY A 77 -2.50 -11.64 7.40
N ALA A 78 -3.13 -11.43 6.23
CA ALA A 78 -2.43 -11.45 4.95
C ALA A 78 -1.51 -10.22 4.75
N ALA A 79 -1.77 -9.11 5.44
CA ALA A 79 -0.87 -7.96 5.43
C ALA A 79 0.50 -8.34 6.00
N GLU A 80 0.54 -9.12 7.08
CA GLU A 80 1.78 -9.66 7.64
C GLU A 80 2.52 -10.62 6.70
N PHE A 81 1.78 -11.41 5.94
CA PHE A 81 2.37 -12.30 4.93
C PHE A 81 3.04 -11.49 3.82
N LEU A 82 2.39 -10.44 3.32
CA LEU A 82 2.97 -9.53 2.33
C LEU A 82 4.22 -8.82 2.86
N ASP A 83 4.21 -8.35 4.10
CA ASP A 83 5.40 -7.75 4.73
C ASP A 83 6.58 -8.74 4.82
N LYS A 84 6.28 -10.01 5.13
CA LYS A 84 7.30 -11.07 5.18
C LYS A 84 7.84 -11.33 3.78
N VAL A 85 6.97 -11.52 2.78
CA VAL A 85 7.38 -11.76 1.40
C VAL A 85 8.21 -10.61 0.85
N ASP A 86 7.83 -9.35 1.08
CA ASP A 86 8.65 -8.21 0.65
C ASP A 86 10.03 -8.21 1.30
N ARG A 87 10.12 -8.50 2.61
CA ARG A 87 11.41 -8.60 3.31
C ARG A 87 12.26 -9.75 2.76
N ASP A 88 11.64 -10.90 2.54
CA ASP A 88 12.32 -12.08 2.00
C ASP A 88 12.80 -11.79 0.56
N LEU A 89 12.07 -11.00 -0.24
CA LEU A 89 12.51 -10.53 -1.56
C LEU A 89 13.69 -9.57 -1.48
N GLU A 90 13.67 -8.61 -0.55
CA GLU A 90 14.81 -7.72 -0.28
C GLU A 90 16.05 -8.51 0.17
N GLU A 91 15.87 -9.58 0.95
CA GLU A 91 16.95 -10.46 1.40
C GLU A 91 17.45 -11.42 0.31
N LEU A 92 16.58 -11.86 -0.62
CA LEU A 92 16.97 -12.69 -1.77
C LEU A 92 17.89 -11.96 -2.76
N ASP A 93 17.78 -10.62 -2.86
CA ASP A 93 18.74 -9.80 -3.61
C ASP A 93 20.14 -9.80 -2.95
N VAL A 94 20.22 -10.21 -1.67
CA VAL A 94 21.45 -10.24 -0.85
C VAL A 94 21.96 -11.68 -0.58
N LEU A 95 21.11 -12.71 -0.65
CA LEU A 95 21.46 -14.09 -0.25
C LEU A 95 20.98 -15.14 -1.27
N LYS A 96 21.93 -16.03 -1.64
CA LYS A 96 21.70 -17.20 -2.51
C LYS A 96 20.48 -18.01 -2.07
N ALA A 97 19.62 -18.32 -3.05
CA ALA A 97 18.39 -19.09 -2.89
C ALA A 97 18.60 -20.40 -2.10
N ASN A 98 17.80 -20.57 -1.05
CA ASN A 98 17.61 -21.85 -0.37
C ASN A 98 16.27 -22.47 -0.81
N GLU A 99 16.12 -23.77 -0.62
CA GLU A 99 15.05 -24.62 -1.18
C GLU A 99 13.62 -24.33 -0.64
N ASP A 100 13.48 -23.47 0.38
CA ASP A 100 12.19 -23.12 1.02
C ASP A 100 11.48 -21.91 0.37
N SER A 101 12.00 -21.39 -0.75
CA SER A 101 11.59 -20.10 -1.34
C SER A 101 10.49 -20.17 -2.41
N SER A 102 9.74 -21.27 -2.55
CA SER A 102 8.81 -21.45 -3.70
C SER A 102 7.73 -20.36 -3.79
N GLU A 103 7.08 -20.01 -2.68
CA GLU A 103 6.01 -18.99 -2.68
C GLU A 103 6.55 -17.57 -2.94
N VAL A 104 7.75 -17.27 -2.43
CA VAL A 104 8.43 -15.99 -2.64
C VAL A 104 8.88 -15.87 -4.11
N LEU A 105 9.33 -16.97 -4.71
CA LEU A 105 9.71 -17.05 -6.12
C LEU A 105 8.51 -16.78 -7.04
N ASP A 106 7.33 -17.32 -6.73
CA ASP A 106 6.11 -17.07 -7.50
C ASP A 106 5.71 -15.60 -7.47
N VAL A 107 5.78 -14.95 -6.30
CA VAL A 107 5.50 -13.52 -6.16
C VAL A 107 6.56 -12.67 -6.90
N ALA A 108 7.83 -13.06 -6.83
CA ALA A 108 8.92 -12.39 -7.56
C ALA A 108 8.69 -12.43 -9.08
N ILE A 109 8.37 -13.61 -9.61
CA ILE A 109 8.10 -13.82 -11.04
C ILE A 109 6.89 -12.99 -11.48
N TRP A 110 5.82 -12.98 -10.68
CA TRP A 110 4.65 -12.18 -10.97
C TRP A 110 4.98 -10.69 -11.02
N ARG A 111 5.76 -10.16 -10.07
CA ARG A 111 6.16 -8.74 -10.08
C ARG A 111 7.06 -8.39 -11.26
N LEU A 112 8.04 -9.22 -11.60
CA LEU A 112 8.92 -9.00 -12.76
C LEU A 112 8.13 -9.00 -14.08
N ALA A 113 7.12 -9.86 -14.20
CA ALA A 113 6.28 -9.94 -15.39
C ALA A 113 5.35 -8.71 -15.58
N HIS A 114 5.10 -7.94 -14.51
CA HIS A 114 4.20 -6.78 -14.53
C HIS A 114 4.94 -5.45 -14.24
N ALA A 115 6.28 -5.47 -14.21
CA ALA A 115 7.13 -4.28 -14.08
C ALA A 115 7.58 -3.68 -15.43
N MET A 116 7.06 -4.18 -16.56
CA MET A 116 7.22 -3.65 -17.92
C MET A 116 5.92 -3.07 -18.44
#